data_AF-A0A1G8X9K3-F1
#
_entry.id   AF-A0A1G8X9K3-F1
#
_cell.length_a   1.000
_cell.length_b   1.000
_cell.length_c   1.000
_cell.angle_alpha   90.00
_cell.angle_beta   90.00
_cell.angle_gamma   90.00
#
_symmetry.space_group_name_H-M   'P 1'
#
loop_
_entity.id
_entity.type
_entity.pdbx_description
1 polymer ?
#
loop_
_entity_poly.entity_id
_entity_poly.type
_entity_poly.pdbx_seq_one_letter_code
_entity_poly.pdbx_strand_id
1 'polypeptide(L)'
;MNFLKNKWILLAINLTASLVIFLASTPGLQLEHFINALFYVGGIYFFVGLFLWVVRGRFFDGVTVGFQKTYERVFKRRDYLSEAEEKALPSDKVSKSLISMFMFQAAFLLAVMLLFLALFYL
;
A
#
# COMPACT_ATOMS: atom_id res chain seq x y z
N MET A 1 -15.85 -13.85 -13.53
CA MET A 1 -15.20 -14.22 -12.25
C MET A 1 -14.23 -13.10 -11.87
N ASN A 2 -14.37 -12.48 -10.69
CA ASN A 2 -13.51 -11.36 -10.28
C ASN A 2 -12.14 -11.86 -9.80
N PHE A 3 -11.23 -12.15 -10.73
CA PHE A 3 -9.87 -12.66 -10.45
C PHE A 3 -9.11 -11.77 -9.45
N LEU A 4 -9.36 -10.47 -9.45
CA LEU A 4 -8.74 -9.48 -8.54
C LEU A 4 -9.21 -9.58 -7.08
N LYS A 5 -10.27 -10.33 -6.76
CA LYS A 5 -10.70 -10.55 -5.37
C LYS A 5 -9.91 -11.65 -4.66
N ASN A 6 -9.30 -12.58 -5.41
CA ASN A 6 -8.55 -13.68 -4.80
C ASN A 6 -7.10 -13.27 -4.52
N LYS A 7 -6.78 -13.12 -3.23
CA LYS A 7 -5.45 -12.68 -2.75
C LYS A 7 -4.33 -13.61 -3.24
N TRP A 8 -4.58 -14.90 -3.40
CA TRP A 8 -3.59 -15.87 -3.88
C TRP A 8 -3.32 -15.75 -5.37
N ILE A 9 -4.35 -15.49 -6.18
CA ILE A 9 -4.18 -15.24 -7.62
C ILE A 9 -3.38 -13.97 -7.83
N LEU A 10 -3.68 -12.91 -7.07
CA LEU A 10 -2.89 -11.67 -7.15
C LEU A 10 -1.42 -11.91 -6.75
N LEU A 11 -1.18 -12.75 -5.73
CA LEU A 11 0.18 -13.10 -5.33
C LEU A 11 0.92 -13.84 -6.45
N ALA A 12 0.27 -14.81 -7.10
CA ALA A 12 0.85 -15.52 -8.23
C ALA A 12 1.18 -14.56 -9.39
N ILE A 13 0.29 -13.60 -9.67
CA ILE A 13 0.53 -12.53 -10.66
C ILE A 13 1.76 -11.70 -10.27
N ASN A 14 1.90 -11.28 -9.00
CA ASN A 14 3.04 -10.49 -8.54
C ASN A 14 4.37 -11.26 -8.61
N LEU A 15 4.37 -12.54 -8.25
CA LEU A 15 5.54 -13.40 -8.38
C LEU A 15 5.93 -13.59 -9.85
N THR A 16 4.94 -13.78 -10.73
CA THR A 16 5.15 -13.91 -12.17
C THR A 16 5.69 -12.61 -12.76
N ALA A 17 5.12 -11.46 -12.37
CA ALA A 17 5.59 -10.14 -12.78
C ALA A 17 7.04 -9.89 -12.32
N SER A 18 7.36 -10.25 -11.07
CA SER A 18 8.72 -10.13 -10.53
C SER A 18 9.71 -11.01 -11.32
N LEU A 19 9.30 -12.22 -11.70
CA LEU A 19 10.09 -13.11 -12.54
C LEU A 19 10.31 -12.54 -13.94
N VAL A 20 9.27 -11.99 -14.57
CA VAL A 20 9.36 -11.36 -15.90
C VAL A 20 10.29 -10.14 -15.84
N ILE A 21 10.16 -9.29 -14.82
CA ILE A 21 11.04 -8.13 -14.61
C ILE A 21 12.49 -8.60 -14.48
N PHE A 22 12.74 -9.63 -13.67
CA PHE A 22 14.08 -10.21 -13.50
C PHE A 22 14.67 -10.71 -14.82
N LEU A 23 13.91 -11.49 -15.59
CA LEU A 23 14.34 -12.04 -16.88
C LEU A 23 14.58 -10.96 -17.94
N ALA A 24 13.79 -9.87 -17.92
CA ALA A 24 13.90 -8.80 -18.89
C ALA A 24 15.01 -7.79 -18.58
N SER A 25 15.35 -7.60 -17.30
CA SER A 25 16.20 -6.50 -16.84
C SER A 25 17.68 -6.87 -16.72
N THR A 26 18.04 -8.14 -16.84
CA THR A 26 19.36 -8.63 -16.42
C THR A 26 20.09 -9.41 -17.51
N PRO A 27 21.32 -8.99 -17.91
CA PRO A 27 22.14 -9.75 -18.86
C PRO A 27 22.77 -11.03 -18.27
N GLY A 28 22.76 -11.22 -16.95
CA GLY A 28 23.24 -12.44 -16.27
C GLY A 28 22.23 -12.94 -15.23
N LEU A 29 21.95 -14.24 -15.20
CA LEU A 29 20.98 -14.84 -14.28
C LEU A 29 21.54 -14.98 -12.86
N GLN A 30 21.75 -13.87 -12.16
CA GLN A 30 22.17 -13.87 -10.76
C GLN A 30 20.97 -13.74 -9.81
N LEU A 31 20.99 -14.50 -8.72
CA LEU A 31 19.93 -14.52 -7.71
C LEU A 31 19.66 -13.13 -7.11
N GLU A 32 20.70 -12.30 -6.99
CA GLU A 32 20.61 -10.92 -6.50
C GLU A 32 19.58 -10.08 -7.28
N HIS A 33 19.56 -10.20 -8.61
CA HIS A 33 18.63 -9.42 -9.43
C HIS A 33 17.18 -9.88 -9.24
N PHE A 34 16.95 -11.15 -8.93
CA PHE A 34 15.62 -11.64 -8.60
C PHE A 34 15.15 -11.15 -7.22
N ILE A 35 16.06 -11.14 -6.24
CA ILE A 35 15.82 -10.52 -4.92
C ILE A 35 15.44 -9.05 -5.08
N ASN A 36 16.18 -8.30 -5.92
CA ASN A 36 15.89 -6.89 -6.20
C ASN A 36 14.51 -6.71 -6.86
N ALA A 37 14.14 -7.56 -7.82
CA ALA A 37 12.81 -7.50 -8.44
C ALA A 37 11.68 -7.71 -7.41
N LEU A 38 11.83 -8.73 -6.54
CA LEU A 38 10.88 -8.98 -5.44
C LEU A 38 10.83 -7.82 -4.45
N PHE A 39 11.98 -7.20 -4.16
CA PHE A 39 12.07 -6.04 -3.28
C PHE A 39 11.32 -4.84 -3.86
N TYR A 40 11.48 -4.51 -5.14
CA TYR A 40 10.78 -3.39 -5.75
C TYR A 40 9.26 -3.62 -5.81
N VAL A 41 8.83 -4.81 -6.25
CA VAL A 41 7.40 -5.14 -6.33
C VAL A 41 6.78 -5.20 -4.92
N GLY A 42 7.43 -5.91 -3.99
CA GLY A 42 6.98 -5.99 -2.59
C GLY A 42 6.98 -4.64 -1.88
N GLY A 43 7.98 -3.79 -2.17
CA GLY A 43 8.11 -2.43 -1.65
C GLY A 43 6.90 -1.56 -2.02
N ILE A 44 6.43 -1.61 -3.26
CA ILE A 44 5.21 -0.89 -3.68
C ILE A 44 4.02 -1.32 -2.82
N TYR A 45 3.80 -2.63 -2.65
CA TYR A 45 2.71 -3.13 -1.81
C TYR A 45 2.87 -2.73 -0.35
N PHE A 46 4.10 -2.73 0.16
CA PHE A 46 4.40 -2.37 1.53
C PHE A 46 4.13 -0.88 1.80
N PHE A 47 4.68 0.01 0.97
CA PHE A 47 4.48 1.45 1.13
C PHE A 47 3.02 1.85 0.94
N VAL A 48 2.35 1.32 -0.09
CA VAL A 48 0.92 1.60 -0.31
C VAL A 48 0.07 1.00 0.80
N GLY A 49 0.37 -0.22 1.25
CA GLY A 49 -0.32 -0.87 2.37
C GLY A 49 -0.22 -0.08 3.67
N LEU A 50 0.99 0.38 4.02
CA LEU A 50 1.22 1.25 5.17
C LEU A 50 0.50 2.59 5.04
N PHE A 51 0.60 3.23 3.87
CA PHE A 51 -0.09 4.49 3.61
C PHE A 51 -1.60 4.35 3.84
N LEU A 52 -2.22 3.34 3.24
CA LEU A 52 -3.65 3.07 3.40
C LEU A 52 -4.02 2.73 4.85
N TRP A 53 -3.13 2.04 5.58
CA TRP A 53 -3.31 1.76 6.99
C TRP A 53 -3.32 3.04 7.84
N VAL A 54 -2.39 3.98 7.59
CA VAL A 54 -2.36 5.28 8.26
C VAL A 54 -3.58 6.13 7.91
N VAL A 55 -3.99 6.16 6.64
CA VAL A 55 -5.21 6.88 6.19
C VAL A 55 -6.44 6.38 6.92
N ARG A 56 -6.61 5.07 7.03
CA ARG A 56 -7.72 4.48 7.78
C ARG A 56 -7.61 4.68 9.28
N GLY A 57 -6.40 4.81 9.83
CA GLY A 57 -6.15 5.09 11.24
C GLY A 57 -6.67 6.44 11.75
N ARG A 58 -7.45 7.19 10.94
CA ARG A 58 -8.02 8.50 11.25
C ARG A 58 -6.98 9.60 11.51
N PHE A 59 -5.71 9.33 11.21
CA PHE A 59 -4.63 10.32 11.28
C PHE A 59 -4.97 11.53 10.40
N PHE A 60 -5.35 11.26 9.15
CA PHE A 60 -5.72 12.31 8.21
C PHE A 60 -7.07 12.97 8.55
N ASP A 61 -8.01 12.26 9.19
CA ASP A 61 -9.24 12.87 9.69
C ASP A 61 -8.94 13.94 10.73
N GLY A 62 -8.03 13.66 11.67
CA GLY A 62 -7.59 14.62 12.67
C GLY A 62 -6.94 15.85 12.05
N VAL A 63 -6.12 15.66 11.02
CA VAL A 63 -5.53 16.74 10.23
C VAL A 63 -6.61 17.58 9.55
N THR A 64 -7.57 16.95 8.85
CA THR A 64 -8.67 17.64 8.16
C THR A 64 -9.51 18.47 9.12
N VAL A 65 -9.92 17.90 10.26
CA VAL A 65 -10.69 18.62 11.29
C VAL A 65 -9.87 19.77 11.90
N GLY A 66 -8.57 19.57 12.12
CA GLY A 66 -7.68 20.63 12.62
C GLY A 66 -7.59 21.83 11.67
N PHE A 67 -7.42 21.58 10.38
CA PHE A 67 -7.41 22.62 9.35
C PHE A 67 -8.76 23.31 9.23
N GLN A 68 -9.87 22.57 9.25
CA GLN A 68 -11.22 23.14 9.18
C GLN A 68 -11.48 24.10 10.36
N LYS A 69 -11.18 23.68 11.59
CA LYS A 69 -11.31 24.52 12.80
C LYS A 69 -10.45 25.78 12.72
N THR A 70 -9.25 25.67 12.16
CA THR A 70 -8.33 26.81 11.99
C THR A 70 -8.87 27.77 10.94
N TYR A 71 -9.36 27.26 9.81
CA TYR A 71 -9.91 28.04 8.72
C TYR A 71 -11.13 28.83 9.17
N GLU A 72 -12.07 28.22 9.90
CA GLU A 72 -13.23 28.95 10.44
C GLU A 72 -12.84 30.06 11.41
N ARG A 73 -11.88 29.80 12.28
CA ARG A 73 -11.40 30.80 13.26
C ARG A 73 -10.74 31.99 12.56
N VAL A 74 -9.99 31.74 11.48
CA VAL A 74 -9.28 32.78 10.72
C VAL A 74 -10.23 33.56 9.81
N PHE A 75 -11.12 32.87 9.08
CA PHE A 75 -11.97 33.48 8.06
C PHE A 75 -13.39 33.83 8.55
N LYS A 76 -13.73 33.57 9.82
CA LYS A 76 -15.03 33.84 10.47
C LYS A 76 -16.25 33.29 9.71
N ARG A 77 -16.08 32.25 8.89
CA ARG A 77 -17.18 31.56 8.21
C ARG A 77 -17.71 30.44 9.11
N ARG A 78 -18.89 30.64 9.69
CA ARG A 78 -19.52 29.70 10.65
C ARG A 78 -20.18 28.47 10.02
N ASP A 79 -20.47 28.49 8.72
CA ASP A 79 -21.16 27.41 8.00
C ASP A 79 -20.21 26.39 7.35
N TYR A 80 -18.90 26.49 7.57
CA TYR A 80 -17.94 25.63 6.87
C TYR A 80 -17.80 24.25 7.52
N LEU A 81 -17.97 24.17 8.84
CA LEU A 81 -17.94 22.91 9.59
C LEU A 81 -19.16 22.03 9.33
N SER A 82 -20.35 22.63 9.19
CA SER A 82 -21.59 21.89 8.88
C SER A 82 -21.53 21.22 7.50
N GLU A 83 -21.06 21.94 6.48
CA GLU A 83 -20.83 21.36 5.14
C GLU A 83 -19.67 20.34 5.10
N ALA A 84 -18.71 20.47 6.01
CA ALA A 84 -17.57 19.56 6.12
C ALA A 84 -17.93 18.23 6.79
N GLU A 85 -18.82 18.24 7.79
CA GLU A 85 -19.31 17.03 8.46
C GLU A 85 -20.14 16.13 7.54
N GLU A 86 -20.82 16.70 6.55
CA GLU A 86 -21.58 15.93 5.56
C GLU A 86 -20.69 15.16 4.55
N LYS A 87 -19.39 15.50 4.45
CA LYS A 87 -18.47 14.85 3.51
C LYS A 87 -17.78 13.65 4.15
N ALA A 88 -17.77 12.52 3.43
CA ALA A 88 -17.05 11.32 3.84
C ALA A 88 -15.57 11.62 4.14
N LEU A 89 -15.12 11.21 5.33
CA LEU A 89 -13.76 11.45 5.79
C LEU A 89 -12.75 10.62 4.99
N PRO A 90 -11.46 11.04 4.94
CA PRO A 90 -10.41 10.25 4.31
C PRO A 90 -10.38 8.78 4.75
N SER A 91 -10.63 8.51 6.04
CA SER A 91 -10.69 7.15 6.58
C SER A 91 -11.84 6.30 6.03
N ASP A 92 -13.00 6.91 5.73
CA ASP A 92 -14.20 6.25 5.20
C ASP A 92 -14.03 5.83 3.73
N LYS A 93 -13.15 6.54 3.00
CA LYS A 93 -12.85 6.24 1.59
C LYS A 93 -11.99 4.98 1.42
N VAL A 94 -11.36 4.47 2.48
CA VAL A 94 -10.45 3.32 2.40
C VAL A 94 -11.09 2.05 2.98
N SER A 95 -11.32 1.06 2.13
CA SER A 95 -11.91 -0.22 2.57
C SER A 95 -10.91 -1.09 3.35
N LYS A 96 -11.41 -1.80 4.39
CA LYS A 96 -10.62 -2.74 5.21
C LYS A 96 -10.05 -3.89 4.38
N SER A 97 -10.84 -4.34 3.40
CA SER A 97 -10.46 -5.42 2.49
C SER A 97 -9.25 -5.03 1.64
N LEU A 98 -9.24 -3.81 1.12
CA LEU A 98 -8.12 -3.28 0.32
C LEU A 98 -6.83 -3.22 1.15
N ILE A 99 -6.87 -2.68 2.38
CA ILE A 99 -5.68 -2.67 3.25
C ILE A 99 -5.19 -4.08 3.55
N SER A 100 -6.09 -4.99 3.95
CA SER A 100 -5.74 -6.37 4.24
C SER A 100 -5.13 -7.08 3.03
N MET A 101 -5.58 -6.75 1.82
CA MET A 101 -5.05 -7.27 0.57
C MET A 101 -3.63 -6.75 0.31
N PHE A 102 -3.41 -5.43 0.39
CA PHE A 102 -2.08 -4.84 0.21
C PHE A 102 -1.07 -5.33 1.25
N MET A 103 -1.46 -5.36 2.53
CA MET A 103 -0.61 -5.86 3.61
C MET A 103 -0.29 -7.34 3.47
N PHE A 104 -1.23 -8.17 3.00
CA PHE A 104 -0.97 -9.58 2.71
C PHE A 104 0.06 -9.75 1.59
N GLN A 105 -0.09 -9.01 0.49
CA GLN A 105 0.88 -9.04 -0.62
C GLN A 105 2.27 -8.60 -0.14
N ALA A 106 2.32 -7.49 0.60
CA ALA A 106 3.56 -6.95 1.16
C ALA A 106 4.27 -7.97 2.06
N ALA A 107 3.54 -8.54 3.03
CA ALA A 107 4.11 -9.50 3.98
C ALA A 107 4.64 -10.76 3.29
N PHE A 108 3.89 -11.31 2.32
CA PHE A 108 4.30 -12.53 1.63
C PHE A 108 5.49 -12.28 0.69
N LEU A 109 5.45 -11.22 -0.12
CA LEU A 109 6.57 -10.87 -1.00
C LEU A 109 7.84 -10.56 -0.19
N LEU A 110 7.70 -9.87 0.95
CA LEU A 110 8.80 -9.62 1.86
C LEU A 110 9.35 -10.94 2.44
N ALA A 111 8.49 -11.86 2.88
CA ALA A 111 8.92 -13.15 3.41
C ALA A 111 9.68 -13.99 2.37
N VAL A 112 9.18 -14.04 1.13
CA VAL A 112 9.84 -14.73 0.00
C VAL A 112 11.18 -14.07 -0.32
N MET A 113 11.23 -12.74 -0.37
CA MET A 113 12.47 -12.00 -0.59
C MET A 113 13.49 -12.27 0.52
N LEU A 114 13.08 -12.25 1.79
CA LEU A 114 13.94 -12.53 2.94
C LEU A 114 14.47 -13.97 2.92
N LEU A 115 13.63 -14.93 2.50
CA LEU A 115 14.05 -16.31 2.31
C LEU A 115 15.15 -16.42 1.26
N PHE A 116 14.97 -15.80 0.09
CA PHE A 116 16.02 -15.80 -0.94
C PHE A 116 17.28 -15.06 -0.50
N LEU A 117 17.13 -13.97 0.25
CA LEU A 117 18.26 -13.25 0.82
C LEU A 117 19.04 -14.13 1.80
N ALA A 118 18.36 -14.86 2.68
CA ALA A 118 19.00 -15.80 3.59
C ALA A 118 19.72 -16.93 2.85
N LEU A 119 19.12 -17.47 1.79
CA LEU A 119 19.75 -18.48 0.92
C LEU A 119 20.96 -17.93 0.15
N PHE A 120 20.95 -16.64 -0.19
CA PHE A 120 22.06 -16.01 -0.92
C PHE A 120 23.32 -15.84 -0.04
N TYR A 121 23.14 -15.65 1.27
CA TYR A 121 24.24 -15.46 2.22
C TYR A 121 24.68 -16.74 2.96
N LEU A 122 23.96 -17.85 2.78
CA LEU A 122 24.32 -19.17 3.32
C LEU A 122 25.33 -19.86 2.39
#